data_AF-A0A7W1A0B5-F1
#
_entry.id   AF-A0A7W1A0B5-F1
#
_cell.length_a   1.000
_cell.length_b   1.000
_cell.length_c   1.000
_cell.angle_alpha   90.00
_cell.angle_beta   90.00
_cell.angle_gamma   90.00
#
_symmetry.space_group_name_H-M   'P 1'
#
loop_
_entity.id
_entity.type
_entity.pdbx_description
1 polymer ?
#
loop_
_entity_poly.entity_id
_entity_poly.type
_entity_poly.pdbx_seq_one_letter_code
_entity_poly.pdbx_strand_id
1 'polypeptide(L)'
;MLARARQLATRAVDAGLALVERAREERRFPARKLRWEKFGAIVQTVVPRALVFVDRAYARRVLGAKEMPLWRGDEPAVGEVVLSAPLEAHLQLTNRCDAGCKGCYTGASPEGAPNEWGLVEWSRALDALADA
;
A
#
# COMPACT_ATOMS: atom_id res chain seq x y z
N MET A 1 -29.72 -8.48 32.35
CA MET A 1 -29.18 -9.49 31.40
C MET A 1 -29.56 -9.22 29.95
N LEU A 2 -30.82 -8.89 29.63
CA LEU A 2 -31.27 -8.61 28.26
C LEU A 2 -30.48 -7.52 27.50
N ALA A 3 -30.14 -6.40 28.17
CA ALA A 3 -29.38 -5.32 27.54
C ALA A 3 -27.98 -5.76 27.08
N ARG A 4 -27.32 -6.63 27.87
CA ARG A 4 -25.99 -7.17 27.57
C ARG A 4 -26.04 -8.18 26.42
N ALA A 5 -27.07 -9.02 26.39
CA ALA A 5 -27.30 -9.96 25.29
C ALA A 5 -27.58 -9.23 23.97
N ARG A 6 -28.39 -8.15 24.01
CA ARG A 6 -28.66 -7.31 22.84
C ARG A 6 -27.40 -6.62 22.33
N GLN A 7 -26.56 -6.09 23.22
CA GLN A 7 -25.29 -5.46 22.86
C GLN A 7 -24.30 -6.45 22.23
N LEU A 8 -24.23 -7.68 22.74
CA LEU A 8 -23.40 -8.74 22.16
C LEU A 8 -23.92 -9.16 20.77
N ALA A 9 -25.23 -9.28 20.60
CA ALA A 9 -25.83 -9.60 19.32
C ALA A 9 -25.53 -8.52 18.26
N THR A 10 -25.67 -7.24 18.60
CA THR A 10 -25.31 -6.12 17.71
C THR A 10 -23.83 -6.20 17.31
N ARG A 11 -22.92 -6.37 18.27
CA ARG A 11 -21.48 -6.50 17.97
C ARG A 11 -21.15 -7.69 17.07
N ALA A 12 -21.84 -8.81 17.24
CA ALA A 12 -21.65 -9.99 16.39
C ALA A 12 -22.12 -9.72 14.95
N VAL A 13 -23.26 -9.04 14.78
CA VAL A 13 -23.76 -8.63 13.47
C VAL A 13 -22.81 -7.63 12.82
N ASP A 14 -22.36 -6.60 13.55
CA ASP A 14 -21.42 -5.59 13.04
C ASP A 14 -20.10 -6.23 12.60
N ALA A 15 -19.56 -7.15 13.40
CA ALA A 15 -18.34 -7.89 13.06
C ALA A 15 -18.54 -8.78 11.82
N GLY A 16 -19.71 -9.42 11.69
CA GLY A 16 -20.07 -10.21 10.52
C GLY A 16 -20.18 -9.36 9.25
N LEU A 17 -20.81 -8.20 9.33
CA LEU A 17 -20.92 -7.25 8.21
C LEU A 17 -19.55 -6.71 7.80
N ALA A 18 -18.72 -6.31 8.77
CA ALA A 18 -17.36 -5.85 8.51
C ALA A 18 -16.50 -6.93 7.83
N LEU A 19 -16.65 -8.20 8.22
CA LEU A 19 -15.98 -9.33 7.55
C LEU A 19 -16.44 -9.49 6.10
N VAL A 20 -17.75 -9.38 5.84
CA VAL A 20 -18.32 -9.50 4.49
C VAL A 20 -17.87 -8.34 3.60
N GLU A 21 -17.87 -7.11 4.11
CA GLU A 21 -17.39 -5.93 3.38
C GLU A 21 -15.91 -6.07 3.05
N ARG A 22 -15.07 -6.44 4.03
CA ARG A 22 -13.65 -6.67 3.82
C ARG A 22 -13.38 -7.74 2.77
N ALA A 23 -14.13 -8.86 2.79
CA ALA A 23 -14.01 -9.90 1.78
C ALA A 23 -14.45 -9.44 0.37
N ARG A 24 -15.46 -8.56 0.28
CA ARG A 24 -15.90 -7.96 -0.99
C ARG A 24 -14.86 -7.00 -1.53
N GLU A 25 -14.30 -6.15 -0.68
CA GLU A 25 -13.22 -5.23 -1.05
C GLU A 25 -11.97 -5.98 -1.51
N GLU A 26 -11.57 -7.05 -0.80
CA GLU A 26 -10.41 -7.86 -1.17
C GLU A 26 -10.61 -8.57 -2.53
N ARG A 27 -11.85 -8.92 -2.88
CA ARG A 27 -12.19 -9.45 -4.21
C ARG A 27 -12.19 -8.36 -5.29
N ARG A 28 -12.64 -7.14 -4.95
CA ARG A 28 -12.70 -6.01 -5.88
C ARG A 28 -11.31 -5.42 -6.14
N PHE A 29 -10.46 -5.41 -5.11
CA PHE A 29 -9.13 -4.86 -5.10
C PHE A 29 -8.17 -5.86 -4.43
N PRO A 30 -7.80 -6.94 -5.15
CA PRO A 30 -6.88 -7.92 -4.59
C PRO A 30 -5.54 -7.26 -4.27
N ALA A 31 -5.00 -7.53 -3.08
CA ALA A 31 -3.67 -7.07 -2.72
C ALA A 31 -2.66 -7.50 -3.79
N ARG A 32 -1.79 -6.57 -4.21
CA ARG A 32 -0.69 -6.87 -5.15
C ARG A 32 0.28 -7.82 -4.45
N LYS A 33 0.10 -9.12 -4.65
CA LYS A 33 0.90 -10.16 -3.99
C LYS A 33 2.38 -10.12 -4.40
N LEU A 34 2.66 -9.53 -5.55
CA LEU A 34 3.95 -9.62 -6.22
C LEU A 34 4.16 -8.42 -7.15
N ARG A 35 5.38 -7.87 -7.12
CA ARG A 35 5.89 -6.95 -8.14
C ARG A 35 7.22 -7.49 -8.65
N TRP A 36 7.35 -7.63 -9.97
CA TRP A 36 8.61 -8.02 -10.59
C TRP A 36 9.57 -6.83 -10.64
N GLU A 37 10.83 -7.07 -10.34
CA GLU A 37 11.90 -6.07 -10.29
C GLU A 37 13.11 -6.56 -11.07
N LYS A 38 14.03 -5.65 -11.42
CA LYS A 38 15.26 -6.02 -12.14
C LYS A 38 16.11 -7.05 -11.39
N PHE A 39 16.11 -7.02 -10.05
CA PHE A 39 16.82 -7.99 -9.20
C PHE A 39 16.04 -9.30 -8.98
N GLY A 40 14.76 -9.38 -9.37
CA GLY A 40 13.90 -10.52 -9.05
C GLY A 40 12.47 -10.07 -8.77
N ALA A 41 12.05 -10.10 -7.50
CA ALA A 41 10.70 -9.67 -7.15
C ALA A 41 10.56 -9.16 -5.71
N ILE A 42 9.51 -8.38 -5.50
CA ILE A 42 9.01 -7.99 -4.18
C ILE A 42 7.69 -8.72 -3.96
N VAL A 43 7.65 -9.55 -2.92
CA VAL A 43 6.50 -10.38 -2.54
C VAL A 43 5.83 -9.78 -1.32
N GLN A 44 4.53 -9.53 -1.39
CA GLN A 44 3.72 -9.13 -0.24
C GLN A 44 2.94 -10.34 0.28
N THR A 45 3.26 -10.75 1.50
CA THR A 45 2.59 -11.85 2.20
C THR A 45 1.49 -11.32 3.11
N VAL A 46 0.39 -12.06 3.19
CA VAL A 46 -0.76 -11.68 4.03
C VAL A 46 -0.63 -12.26 5.44
N VAL A 47 -0.09 -13.49 5.54
CA VAL A 47 0.14 -14.20 6.81
C VAL A 47 1.45 -15.01 6.73
N PRO A 48 2.47 -14.70 7.57
CA PRO A 48 2.62 -13.46 8.33
C PRO A 48 2.63 -12.24 7.39
N ARG A 49 2.31 -11.04 7.89
CA ARG A 49 2.37 -9.83 7.05
C ARG A 49 3.82 -9.40 6.90
N ALA A 50 4.39 -9.62 5.71
CA ALA A 50 5.76 -9.22 5.39
C ALA A 50 5.90 -8.80 3.93
N LEU A 51 6.86 -7.92 3.70
CA LEU A 51 7.34 -7.55 2.37
C LEU A 51 8.72 -8.18 2.18
N VAL A 52 8.85 -9.09 1.21
CA VAL A 52 10.04 -9.93 1.02
C VAL A 52 10.64 -9.67 -0.35
N PHE A 53 11.95 -9.46 -0.39
CA PHE A 53 12.73 -9.26 -1.61
C PHE A 53 13.36 -10.60 -1.98
N VAL A 54 13.14 -11.06 -3.21
CA VAL A 54 13.66 -12.34 -3.69
C VAL A 54 14.45 -12.13 -4.97
N ASP A 55 15.52 -12.92 -5.13
CA ASP A 55 16.38 -12.92 -6.32
C ASP A 55 15.68 -13.58 -7.53
N ARG A 56 16.28 -13.46 -8.73
CA ARG A 56 15.70 -14.06 -9.95
C ARG A 56 15.67 -15.59 -9.85
N ALA A 57 16.60 -16.21 -9.14
CA ALA A 57 16.67 -17.67 -9.00
C ALA A 57 15.52 -18.25 -8.17
N TYR A 58 15.16 -17.60 -7.06
CA TYR A 58 14.02 -17.92 -6.21
C TYR A 58 12.71 -17.62 -6.93
N ALA A 59 12.65 -16.45 -7.58
CA ALA A 59 11.49 -16.06 -8.39
C ALA A 59 11.16 -17.10 -9.48
N ARG A 60 12.17 -17.62 -10.19
CA ARG A 60 11.98 -18.71 -11.18
C ARG A 60 11.54 -20.02 -10.53
N ARG A 61 12.26 -20.47 -9.49
CA ARG A 61 12.06 -21.81 -8.89
C ARG A 61 10.78 -21.93 -8.07
N VAL A 62 10.43 -20.89 -7.32
CA VAL A 62 9.34 -20.94 -6.33
C VAL A 62 8.11 -20.19 -6.83
N LEU A 63 8.28 -19.04 -7.49
CA LEU A 63 7.16 -18.24 -8.00
C LEU A 63 6.78 -18.61 -9.44
N GLY A 64 7.54 -19.49 -10.10
CA GLY A 64 7.26 -19.94 -11.47
C GLY A 64 7.46 -18.85 -12.52
N ALA A 65 8.32 -17.87 -12.25
CA ALA A 65 8.60 -16.79 -13.19
C ALA A 65 9.18 -17.35 -14.50
N LYS A 66 8.61 -16.91 -15.63
CA LYS A 66 9.19 -17.14 -16.97
C LYS A 66 10.26 -16.10 -17.26
N GLU A 67 11.03 -16.29 -18.33
CA GLU A 67 11.90 -15.23 -18.82
C GLU A 67 11.11 -13.95 -19.12
N MET A 68 11.60 -12.83 -18.60
CA MET A 68 10.94 -11.52 -18.66
C MET A 68 11.86 -10.49 -19.32
N PRO A 69 11.32 -9.55 -20.12
CA PRO A 69 12.12 -8.48 -20.71
C PRO A 69 12.95 -7.67 -19.70
N LEU A 70 12.47 -7.54 -18.45
CA LEU A 70 13.10 -6.83 -17.34
C LEU A 70 14.37 -7.53 -16.81
N TRP A 71 14.55 -8.83 -17.09
CA TRP A 71 15.68 -9.64 -16.65
C TRP A 71 16.69 -9.92 -17.75
N ARG A 72 16.66 -9.14 -18.84
CA ARG A 72 17.70 -9.20 -19.87
C ARG A 72 19.04 -8.73 -19.30
N GLY A 73 20.08 -9.52 -19.55
CA GLY A 73 21.43 -9.28 -19.04
C GLY A 73 21.63 -9.80 -17.62
N ASP A 74 22.75 -9.42 -17.03
CA ASP A 74 23.16 -9.93 -15.72
C ASP A 74 22.20 -9.48 -14.60
N GLU A 75 22.21 -10.24 -13.51
CA GLU A 75 21.45 -9.91 -12.31
C GLU A 75 22.19 -8.82 -11.53
N PRO A 76 21.54 -7.67 -11.26
CA PRO A 76 22.20 -6.56 -10.57
C PRO A 76 22.49 -6.92 -9.12
N ALA A 77 23.58 -6.40 -8.58
CA ALA A 77 23.84 -6.47 -7.15
C ALA A 77 22.81 -5.67 -6.34
N VAL A 78 22.66 -6.01 -5.06
CA VAL A 78 21.78 -5.28 -4.14
C VAL A 78 22.20 -3.81 -4.09
N GLY A 79 21.26 -2.91 -4.39
CA GLY A 79 21.49 -1.46 -4.37
C GLY A 79 22.09 -0.88 -5.66
N GLU A 80 22.44 -1.71 -6.64
CA GLU A 80 22.96 -1.24 -7.94
C GLU A 80 21.88 -0.56 -8.80
N VAL A 81 20.63 -1.01 -8.65
CA VAL A 81 19.49 -0.50 -9.40
C VAL A 81 18.42 0.05 -8.46
N VAL A 82 17.79 1.15 -8.86
CA VAL A 82 16.61 1.70 -8.19
C VAL A 82 15.38 0.82 -8.45
N LEU A 83 14.43 0.84 -7.51
CA LEU A 83 13.15 0.16 -7.66
C LEU A 83 12.34 0.76 -8.82
N SER A 84 11.55 -0.06 -9.51
CA SER A 84 10.71 0.42 -10.61
C SER A 84 9.62 1.40 -10.16
N ALA A 85 9.18 1.29 -8.90
CA ALA A 85 8.19 2.15 -8.26
C ALA A 85 8.36 2.19 -6.73
N PRO A 86 7.78 3.18 -6.02
CA PRO A 86 7.79 3.22 -4.55
C PRO A 86 7.17 1.96 -3.92
N LEU A 87 7.59 1.61 -2.71
CA LEU A 87 6.96 0.56 -1.89
C LEU A 87 5.76 1.09 -1.11
N GLU A 88 5.89 2.35 -0.68
CA GLU A 88 4.92 3.07 0.11
C GLU A 88 5.03 4.55 -0.27
N ALA A 89 3.89 5.22 -0.36
CA ALA A 89 3.82 6.66 -0.61
C ALA A 89 2.97 7.29 0.50
N HIS A 90 3.54 8.28 1.17
CA HIS A 90 2.81 9.08 2.17
C HIS A 90 2.39 10.38 1.50
N LEU A 91 1.08 10.61 1.40
CA LEU A 91 0.53 11.77 0.73
C LEU A 91 -0.05 12.71 1.76
N GLN A 92 0.62 13.84 1.96
CA GLN A 92 0.09 14.94 2.74
C GLN A 92 -0.81 15.79 1.83
N LEU A 93 -2.09 15.43 1.78
CA LEU A 93 -3.04 16.08 0.87
C LEU A 93 -3.34 17.53 1.26
N THR A 94 -3.24 17.83 2.56
CA THR A 94 -3.35 19.17 3.12
C THR A 94 -2.44 19.33 4.34
N ASN A 95 -1.96 20.55 4.55
CA ASN A 95 -1.26 20.97 5.75
C ASN A 95 -2.19 21.73 6.70
N ARG A 96 -3.50 21.76 6.44
CA ARG A 96 -4.45 22.40 7.33
C ARG A 96 -4.67 21.58 8.61
N CYS A 97 -4.33 22.13 9.77
CA CYS A 97 -4.54 21.50 11.07
C CYS A 97 -4.62 22.53 12.22
N ASP A 98 -5.70 22.49 13.00
CA ASP A 98 -5.94 23.44 14.11
C ASP A 98 -5.30 23.03 15.45
N ALA A 99 -4.57 21.91 15.50
CA ALA A 99 -4.06 21.35 16.75
C ALA A 99 -2.91 22.18 17.40
N GLY A 100 -2.16 22.95 16.61
CA GLY A 100 -1.12 23.86 17.13
C GLY A 100 0.04 23.16 17.86
N CYS A 101 0.36 21.91 17.51
CA CYS A 101 1.38 21.11 18.19
C CYS A 101 2.78 21.76 18.09
N LYS A 102 3.45 21.99 19.23
CA LYS A 102 4.81 22.56 19.28
C LYS A 102 5.88 21.72 18.56
N GLY A 103 5.64 20.42 18.40
CA GLY A 103 6.53 19.47 17.72
C GLY A 103 6.04 19.05 16.33
N CYS A 104 5.19 19.84 15.66
CA CYS A 104 4.65 19.50 14.35
C CYS A 104 5.77 19.51 13.28
N TYR A 105 6.25 18.32 12.88
CA TYR A 105 7.32 18.21 11.88
C TYR A 105 6.84 18.51 10.46
N THR A 106 5.54 18.41 10.20
CA THR A 106 4.94 18.67 8.89
C THR A 106 4.66 20.16 8.65
N GLY A 107 4.85 21.01 9.66
CA GLY A 107 4.57 22.44 9.57
C GLY A 107 3.08 22.78 9.37
N ALA A 108 2.18 21.87 9.74
CA ALA A 108 0.73 22.08 9.58
C ALA A 108 0.22 23.25 10.44
N SER A 109 -0.68 24.06 9.88
CA SER A 109 -1.28 25.24 10.52
C SER A 109 -2.78 25.36 10.18
N PRO A 110 -3.56 26.21 10.88
CA PRO A 110 -4.96 26.46 10.54
C PRO A 110 -5.21 26.95 9.11
N GLU A 111 -4.21 27.60 8.51
CA GLU A 111 -4.26 28.20 7.17
C GLU A 111 -3.91 27.21 6.06
N GLY A 112 -3.21 26.11 6.40
CA GLY A 112 -2.65 25.19 5.41
C GLY A 112 -1.40 25.73 4.70
N ALA A 113 -0.89 24.97 3.73
CA ALA A 113 0.26 25.36 2.93
C ALA A 113 -0.16 26.22 1.72
N PRO A 114 0.71 27.13 1.24
CA PRO A 114 0.45 27.85 0.00
C PRO A 114 0.44 26.85 -1.18
N ASN A 115 -0.47 27.06 -2.13
CA ASN A 115 -0.58 26.29 -3.37
C ASN A 115 -0.85 24.77 -3.17
N GLU A 116 -1.61 24.40 -2.13
CA GLU A 116 -2.12 23.03 -2.02
C GLU A 116 -2.89 22.62 -3.27
N TRP A 117 -2.67 21.38 -3.70
CA TRP A 117 -3.34 20.81 -4.86
C TRP A 117 -4.82 20.57 -4.60
N GLY A 118 -5.62 20.82 -5.64
CA GLY A 118 -7.03 20.47 -5.65
C GLY A 118 -7.26 18.99 -5.95
N LEU A 119 -8.54 18.61 -6.00
CA LEU A 119 -8.95 17.24 -6.28
C LEU A 119 -8.43 16.74 -7.64
N VAL A 120 -8.43 17.59 -8.66
CA VAL A 120 -8.03 17.21 -10.03
C VAL A 120 -6.55 16.86 -10.09
N GLU A 121 -5.70 17.70 -9.50
CA GLU A 121 -4.25 17.49 -9.44
C GLU A 121 -3.91 16.24 -8.63
N TRP A 122 -4.53 16.07 -7.46
CA TRP A 122 -4.33 14.88 -6.64
C TRP A 122 -4.81 13.60 -7.32
N SER A 123 -5.93 13.64 -8.04
CA SER A 123 -6.44 12.47 -8.76
C SER A 123 -5.45 12.03 -9.85
N ARG A 124 -4.92 12.98 -10.63
CA ARG A 124 -3.89 12.70 -11.63
C ARG A 124 -2.60 12.14 -11.03
N ALA A 125 -2.17 12.67 -9.88
CA ALA A 125 -1.00 12.16 -9.18
C ALA A 125 -1.21 10.73 -8.68
N LEU A 126 -2.41 10.43 -8.16
CA LEU A 126 -2.79 9.09 -7.73
C LEU A 126 -2.87 8.10 -8.90
N ASP A 127 -3.44 8.52 -10.03
CA ASP A 127 -3.49 7.70 -11.25
C ASP A 127 -2.07 7.37 -11.73
N ALA A 128 -1.17 8.36 -11.76
CA ALA A 128 0.23 8.14 -12.12
C ALA A 128 0.97 7.19 -11.15
N LEU A 129 0.66 7.25 -9.85
CA LEU A 129 1.21 6.31 -8.86
C LEU A 129 0.62 4.91 -8.98
N ALA A 130 -0.65 4.79 -9.38
CA ALA A 130 -1.32 3.50 -9.57
C ALA A 130 -0.80 2.74 -10.80
N ASP A 131 -0.43 3.48 -11.84
CA ASP A 131 0.15 2.96 -13.08
C ASP A 131 1.64 2.56 -12.96
N ALA A 132 2.28 2.87 -11.82
CA ALA A 132 3.68 2.53 -11.52
C ALA A 132 3.88 1.09 -10.96
#